data_AF-A0A3C0X194-F1
#
_entry.id   AF-A0A3C0X194-F1
#
_cell.length_a   1.000
_cell.length_b   1.000
_cell.length_c   1.000
_cell.angle_alpha   90.00
_cell.angle_beta   90.00
_cell.angle_gamma   90.00
#
_symmetry.space_group_name_H-M   'P 1'
#
loop_
_entity.id
_entity.type
_entity.pdbx_description
1 polymer ?
#
loop_
_entity_poly.entity_id
_entity_poly.type
_entity_poly.pdbx_seq_one_letter_code
_entity_poly.pdbx_strand_id
1 'polypeptide(L)'
;MRIMCILLFEPICSLYEIPAGVLRGTGYAVLPALSTVLGTCVFRIVWIFTVFNTHKSLETLYLAFPLSWVLTIILVLLSFLFVRIRASSE
;
A
#
# COMPACT_ATOMS: atom_id res chain seq x y z
N MET A 1 -15.99 -11.99 -8.06
CA MET A 1 -15.31 -10.76 -7.58
C MET A 1 -13.94 -10.98 -6.95
N ARG A 2 -13.77 -11.91 -5.98
CA ARG A 2 -12.48 -12.15 -5.28
C ARG A 2 -11.29 -12.46 -6.21
N ILE A 3 -11.52 -13.21 -7.29
CA ILE A 3 -10.51 -13.56 -8.31
C ILE A 3 -10.34 -12.45 -9.37
N MET A 4 -11.42 -11.72 -9.71
CA MET A 4 -11.36 -10.62 -10.68
C MET A 4 -10.55 -9.43 -10.15
N CYS A 5 -10.71 -9.05 -8.88
CA CYS A 5 -9.90 -7.96 -8.31
C CYS A 5 -8.42 -8.33 -8.24
N ILE A 6 -8.07 -9.59 -7.98
CA ILE A 6 -6.68 -10.07 -7.97
C ILE A 6 -6.10 -10.03 -9.40
N LEU A 7 -6.81 -10.58 -10.40
CA LEU A 7 -6.35 -10.57 -11.80
C LEU A 7 -6.24 -9.16 -12.39
N LEU A 8 -7.11 -8.23 -12.01
CA LEU A 8 -7.09 -6.85 -12.51
C LEU A 8 -5.98 -6.02 -11.85
N PHE A 9 -5.51 -6.43 -10.66
CA PHE A 9 -4.46 -5.74 -9.90
C PHE A 9 -3.07 -6.37 -10.00
N GLU A 10 -2.88 -7.51 -10.66
CA GLU A 10 -1.56 -8.09 -10.97
C GLU A 10 -0.54 -7.03 -11.49
N PRO A 11 -0.89 -6.16 -12.47
CA PRO A 11 0.03 -5.10 -12.90
C PRO A 11 0.26 -4.02 -11.83
N ILE A 12 -0.72 -3.80 -10.95
CA ILE A 12 -0.63 -2.80 -9.88
C ILE A 12 0.23 -3.30 -8.70
N CYS A 13 0.24 -4.61 -8.42
CA CYS A 13 1.20 -5.21 -7.50
C CYS A 13 2.64 -4.92 -7.93
N SER A 14 2.91 -5.03 -9.23
CA SER A 14 4.22 -4.72 -9.78
C SER A 14 4.63 -3.26 -9.52
N LEU A 15 3.69 -2.32 -9.46
CA LEU A 15 3.97 -0.89 -9.22
C LEU A 15 4.48 -0.59 -7.79
N TYR A 16 4.13 -1.38 -6.78
CA TYR A 16 4.70 -1.20 -5.43
C TYR A 16 5.89 -2.14 -5.17
N GLU A 17 5.88 -3.35 -5.72
CA GLU A 17 6.94 -4.36 -5.54
C GLU A 17 8.27 -3.90 -6.14
N ILE A 18 8.25 -3.32 -7.36
CA ILE A 18 9.46 -2.87 -8.07
C ILE A 18 10.19 -1.75 -7.30
N PRO A 19 9.55 -0.60 -6.95
CA PRO A 19 10.21 0.45 -6.18
C PRO A 19 10.59 -0.01 -4.77
N ALA A 20 9.79 -0.88 -4.11
CA ALA A 20 10.17 -1.46 -2.83
C ALA A 20 11.42 -2.34 -2.94
N GLY A 21 11.57 -3.11 -4.03
CA GLY A 21 12.77 -3.89 -4.34
C GLY A 21 14.00 -3.02 -4.55
N VAL A 22 13.86 -1.91 -5.30
CA VAL A 22 14.95 -0.93 -5.51
C VAL A 22 15.35 -0.26 -4.19
N LEU A 23 14.39 0.13 -3.37
CA LEU A 23 14.63 0.71 -2.04
C LEU A 23 15.36 -0.27 -1.10
N ARG A 24 14.99 -1.55 -1.13
CA ARG A 24 15.71 -2.60 -0.38
C ARG A 24 17.14 -2.81 -0.90
N GLY A 25 17.35 -2.77 -2.21
CA GLY A 25 18.68 -2.90 -2.83
C GLY A 25 19.62 -1.71 -2.62
N THR A 26 19.07 -0.53 -2.33
CA THR A 26 19.84 0.71 -2.06
C THR A 26 20.13 0.95 -0.58
N GLY A 27 19.79 0.01 0.30
CA GLY A 27 20.03 0.10 1.74
C GLY A 27 18.89 0.77 2.54
N TYR A 28 17.86 1.31 1.88
CA TYR A 28 16.71 1.97 2.49
C TYR A 28 15.50 1.02 2.63
N ALA A 29 15.71 -0.17 3.22
CA ALA A 29 14.66 -1.18 3.37
C ALA A 29 13.53 -0.79 4.35
N VAL A 30 13.78 0.16 5.25
CA VAL A 30 12.84 0.58 6.30
C VAL A 30 11.69 1.44 5.75
N LEU A 31 11.96 2.28 4.75
CA LEU A 31 10.94 3.14 4.13
C LEU A 31 9.79 2.34 3.45
N PRO A 32 10.07 1.36 2.57
CA PRO A 32 9.01 0.56 1.98
C PRO A 32 8.30 -0.27 3.04
N ALA A 33 9.00 -0.81 4.05
CA ALA A 33 8.38 -1.58 5.12
C ALA A 33 7.37 -0.75 5.94
N LEU A 34 7.75 0.48 6.32
CA LEU A 34 6.86 1.39 7.06
C LEU A 34 5.64 1.78 6.21
N SER A 35 5.84 2.03 4.92
CA SER A 35 4.75 2.31 3.98
C SER A 35 3.73 1.17 3.92
N THR A 36 4.18 -0.08 3.89
CA THR A 36 3.28 -1.24 3.89
C THR A 36 2.52 -1.40 5.20
N VAL A 37 3.19 -1.17 6.34
CA VAL A 37 2.55 -1.24 7.67
C VAL A 37 1.48 -0.15 7.82
N LEU A 38 1.77 1.09 7.40
CA LEU A 38 0.80 2.18 7.44
C LEU A 38 -0.37 1.93 6.46
N GLY A 39 -0.05 1.55 5.21
CA GLY A 39 -1.03 1.36 4.15
C GLY A 39 -1.95 0.17 4.35
N THR A 40 -1.44 -0.91 4.94
CA THR A 40 -2.18 -2.18 5.05
C THR A 40 -2.68 -2.42 6.46
N CYS A 41 -1.84 -2.26 7.49
CA CYS A 41 -2.20 -2.62 8.86
C CYS A 41 -2.99 -1.49 9.52
N VAL A 42 -2.41 -0.28 9.57
CA VAL A 42 -3.04 0.86 10.26
C VAL A 42 -4.34 1.26 9.58
N PHE A 43 -4.34 1.35 8.24
CA PHE A 43 -5.55 1.66 7.49
C PHE A 43 -6.69 0.66 7.74
N ARG A 44 -6.39 -0.66 7.74
CA ARG A 44 -7.41 -1.68 8.01
C ARG A 44 -7.94 -1.60 9.43
N ILE A 45 -7.09 -1.31 10.42
CA ILE A 45 -7.51 -1.07 11.80
C ILE A 45 -8.49 0.10 11.85
N VAL A 46 -8.11 1.25 11.28
CA VAL A 46 -8.98 2.45 11.24
C VAL A 46 -10.29 2.17 10.52
N TRP A 47 -10.28 1.43 9.41
CA TRP A 47 -11.48 1.09 8.65
C TRP A 47 -12.46 0.23 9.45
N ILE A 48 -11.95 -0.72 10.23
CA ILE A 48 -12.78 -1.55 11.12
C ILE A 48 -13.37 -0.70 12.24
N PHE A 49 -12.60 0.19 12.86
CA PHE A 49 -13.10 1.02 13.95
C PHE A 49 -14.10 2.10 13.49
N THR A 50 -13.97 2.61 12.27
CA THR A 50 -14.81 3.70 11.75
C THR A 50 -15.99 3.18 10.91
N VAL A 51 -15.68 2.54 9.78
CA VAL A 51 -16.66 2.18 8.76
C VAL A 51 -17.43 0.91 9.15
N PHE A 52 -16.73 -0.10 9.67
CA PHE A 52 -17.38 -1.35 10.08
C PHE A 52 -18.26 -1.19 11.32
N ASN A 53 -17.95 -0.20 12.19
CA ASN A 53 -18.82 0.15 13.31
C ASN A 53 -20.16 0.75 12.85
N THR A 54 -20.15 1.48 11.73
CA THR A 54 -21.33 2.18 11.20
C THR A 54 -22.21 1.28 10.33
N HIS A 55 -21.60 0.44 9.49
CA HIS A 55 -22.31 -0.52 8.63
C HIS A 55 -21.67 -1.91 8.71
N LYS A 56 -22.29 -2.79 9.50
CA LYS A 56 -21.85 -4.19 9.65
C LYS A 56 -22.27 -5.06 8.46
N SER A 57 -21.81 -4.71 7.25
CA SER A 57 -22.01 -5.50 6.03
C SER A 57 -20.69 -6.11 5.56
N LEU A 58 -20.75 -7.33 5.02
CA LEU A 58 -19.59 -8.00 4.43
C LEU A 58 -19.00 -7.21 3.26
N GLU A 59 -19.83 -6.50 2.49
CA GLU A 59 -19.37 -5.64 1.39
C GLU A 59 -18.47 -4.50 1.85
N THR A 60 -18.77 -3.90 3.00
CA THR A 60 -17.97 -2.85 3.62
C THR A 60 -16.57 -3.34 4.01
N LEU A 61 -16.46 -4.61 4.41
CA LEU A 61 -15.17 -5.24 4.68
C LEU A 61 -14.39 -5.49 3.39
N TYR A 62 -15.08 -5.87 2.31
CA TYR A 62 -14.45 -6.09 1.01
C TYR A 62 -13.92 -4.80 0.37
N LEU A 63 -14.58 -3.65 0.56
CA LEU A 63 -14.12 -2.35 0.06
C LEU A 63 -12.80 -1.88 0.71
N ALA A 64 -12.51 -2.33 1.93
CA ALA A 64 -11.26 -1.99 2.62
C ALA A 64 -10.00 -2.50 1.88
N PHE A 65 -10.12 -3.61 1.15
CA PHE A 65 -9.02 -4.25 0.45
C PHE A 65 -8.46 -3.39 -0.70
N PRO A 66 -9.25 -3.01 -1.73
CA PRO A 66 -8.75 -2.17 -2.81
C PRO A 66 -8.28 -0.79 -2.31
N LEU A 67 -8.97 -0.21 -1.32
CA LEU A 67 -8.54 1.06 -0.71
C LEU A 67 -7.17 0.94 -0.02
N SER A 68 -6.95 -0.13 0.75
CA SER A 68 -5.66 -0.37 1.39
C SER A 68 -4.53 -0.51 0.36
N TRP A 69 -4.81 -1.14 -0.78
CA TRP A 69 -3.80 -1.31 -1.84
C TRP A 69 -3.45 0.02 -2.51
N VAL A 70 -4.46 0.82 -2.89
CA VAL A 70 -4.24 2.16 -3.46
C VAL A 70 -3.41 3.02 -2.51
N LEU A 71 -3.74 3.03 -1.21
CA LEU A 71 -2.97 3.78 -0.22
C LEU A 71 -1.53 3.30 -0.12
N THR A 72 -1.32 1.98 -0.13
CA THR A 72 0.02 1.36 -0.02
C THR A 72 0.89 1.70 -1.23
N ILE A 73 0.32 1.69 -2.45
CA ILE A 73 1.02 2.08 -3.68
C ILE A 73 1.45 3.54 -3.62
N ILE A 74 0.56 4.44 -3.18
CA ILE A 74 0.87 5.87 -3.04
C ILE A 74 2.01 6.06 -2.04
N LEU A 75 1.96 5.42 -0.87
CA LEU A 75 2.99 5.54 0.16
C LEU A 75 4.36 5.01 -0.31
N VAL A 76 4.39 3.87 -1.00
CA VAL A 76 5.62 3.31 -1.56
C VAL A 76 6.18 4.20 -2.67
N LEU A 77 5.33 4.75 -3.54
CA LEU A 77 5.75 5.71 -4.58
C LEU A 77 6.33 6.98 -3.96
N LEU A 78 5.69 7.55 -2.93
CA LEU A 78 6.21 8.72 -2.22
C LEU A 78 7.56 8.42 -1.57
N SER A 79 7.70 7.26 -0.92
CA SER A 79 8.97 6.80 -0.34
C SER A 79 10.07 6.66 -1.39
N PHE A 80 9.72 6.13 -2.56
CA PHE A 80 10.64 6.01 -3.68
C PHE A 80 11.06 7.38 -4.23
N LEU A 81 10.12 8.29 -4.46
CA LEU A 81 10.40 9.66 -4.91
C LEU A 81 11.29 10.39 -3.91
N PHE A 82 11.03 10.24 -2.61
CA PHE A 82 11.86 10.85 -1.56
C PHE A 82 13.32 10.39 -1.63
N VAL A 83 13.55 9.08 -1.77
CA VAL A 83 14.92 8.54 -1.91
C VAL A 83 15.56 8.97 -3.23
N ARG A 84 14.80 9.02 -4.33
CA ARG A 84 15.31 9.50 -5.62
C ARG A 84 15.72 10.97 -5.58
N ILE A 85 14.94 11.82 -4.92
CA ILE A 85 15.28 13.23 -4.71
C ILE A 85 16.53 13.35 -3.83
N ARG A 86 16.61 12.56 -2.75
CA ARG A 86 17.79 12.55 -1.87
C ARG A 86 19.07 12.13 -2.59
N ALA A 87 19.00 11.06 -3.39
CA ALA A 87 20.12 10.56 -4.17
C ALA A 87 20.55 11.49 -5.33
N SER A 88 19.68 12.38 -5.79
CA SER A 88 20.03 13.41 -6.78
C SER A 88 20.66 14.66 -6.16
N SER A 89 20.62 14.79 -4.83
CA SER A 89 21.15 15.94 -4.08
C SER A 89 22.57 15.70 -3.53
N GLU A 90 23.08 14.48 -3.64
CA GLU A 90 24.47 14.10 -3.37
C GLU A 90 25.25 13.99 -4.70
#